data_AF-A0A1U9MKX4-F1
#
_entry.id   AF-A0A1U9MKX4-F1
#
_cell.length_a   1.000
_cell.length_b   1.000
_cell.length_c   1.000
_cell.angle_alpha   90.00
_cell.angle_beta   90.00
_cell.angle_gamma   90.00
#
_symmetry.space_group_name_H-M   'P 1'
#
loop_
_entity.id
_entity.type
_entity.pdbx_description
1 polymer ?
#
loop_
_entity_poly.entity_id
_entity_poly.type
_entity_poly.pdbx_seq_one_letter_code
_entity_poly.pdbx_strand_id
1 'polypeptide(L)'
;MRFLLVLSALLLSTSTVFSQSVSDVIGHDSQNNKKSADVTVFVFAYSMLKESDKVFMPMIEEPANNMLKICKKPSRKARQWVYMNIVQQYDHILKEIYQLEKGLSINGKAEPGPVATRMAKTLSERRDMMETARALDLSSEVVEGRMENNDALMDKALIETGDTVASSAFDTFRETNTAKIKSVPQDIEKMLQENCLKDPSGEENFIVPSAQ
;
A
#
# COMPACT_ATOMS: atom_id res chain seq x y z
N MET A 1 -5.97 11.16 64.38
CA MET A 1 -6.89 11.10 63.21
C MET A 1 -6.83 12.41 62.42
N ARG A 2 -5.73 12.65 61.72
CA ARG A 2 -5.48 13.80 60.84
C ARG A 2 -4.50 13.36 59.75
N PHE A 3 -4.88 12.39 58.92
CA PHE A 3 -4.04 11.91 57.80
C PHE A 3 -4.87 11.06 56.81
N LEU A 4 -6.11 11.45 56.53
CA LEU A 4 -7.02 10.69 55.65
C LEU A 4 -7.91 11.54 54.73
N LEU A 5 -7.59 12.82 54.54
CA LEU A 5 -8.40 13.74 53.72
C LEU A 5 -7.60 14.57 52.71
N VAL A 6 -6.45 14.08 52.25
CA VAL A 6 -5.68 14.73 51.17
C VAL A 6 -5.37 13.79 49.99
N LEU A 7 -5.69 12.49 50.08
CA LEU A 7 -5.46 11.55 48.97
C LEU A 7 -6.65 11.38 48.00
N SER A 8 -7.77 12.06 48.22
CA SER A 8 -8.96 11.98 47.35
C SER A 8 -9.08 13.14 46.34
N ALA A 9 -8.11 14.06 46.30
CA ALA A 9 -8.14 15.22 45.40
C ALA A 9 -7.15 15.15 44.22
N LEU A 10 -6.43 14.04 44.03
CA LEU A 10 -5.44 13.87 42.95
C LEU A 10 -5.67 12.64 42.05
N LEU A 11 -6.92 12.17 41.97
CA LEU A 11 -7.34 11.15 40.99
C LEU A 11 -8.37 11.67 39.98
N LEU A 12 -8.57 13.00 39.89
CA LEU A 12 -9.52 13.65 38.97
C LEU A 12 -8.84 14.31 37.76
N SER A 13 -7.62 13.93 37.42
CA SER A 13 -6.92 14.50 36.27
C SER A 13 -6.05 13.48 35.55
N THR A 14 -6.65 12.41 35.02
CA THR A 14 -6.06 11.68 33.90
C THR A 14 -7.16 11.12 32.99
N SER A 15 -7.19 11.66 31.78
CA SER A 15 -7.70 11.02 30.56
C SER A 15 -9.17 10.58 30.55
N THR A 16 -10.08 11.55 30.39
CA THR A 16 -11.15 11.35 29.40
C THR A 16 -10.50 11.40 28.03
N VAL A 17 -9.88 10.29 27.61
CA VAL A 17 -9.73 10.03 26.18
C VAL A 17 -11.16 9.87 25.69
N PHE A 18 -11.68 10.92 25.06
CA PHE A 18 -12.86 10.84 24.23
C PHE A 18 -12.57 9.78 23.18
N SER A 19 -13.00 8.54 23.44
CA SER A 19 -13.27 7.57 22.39
C SER A 19 -14.58 8.03 21.75
N GLN A 20 -14.51 9.10 20.96
CA GLN A 20 -15.55 9.39 19.99
C GLN A 20 -15.48 8.26 18.98
N SER A 21 -16.43 7.34 19.10
CA SER A 21 -16.79 6.38 18.08
C SER A 21 -16.80 7.11 16.73
N VAL A 22 -16.11 6.54 15.74
CA VAL A 22 -16.09 6.96 14.33
C VAL A 22 -17.52 7.18 13.78
N SER A 23 -18.54 6.64 14.44
CA SER A 23 -19.94 6.80 14.10
C SER A 23 -20.55 8.19 14.37
N ASP A 24 -20.03 8.99 15.31
CA ASP A 24 -20.77 10.18 15.79
C ASP A 24 -20.50 11.47 15.00
N VAL A 25 -19.48 11.52 14.15
CA VAL A 25 -19.19 12.67 13.27
C VAL A 25 -19.80 12.50 11.86
N ILE A 26 -20.35 11.31 11.56
CA ILE A 26 -20.76 10.88 10.21
C ILE A 26 -22.29 10.99 10.00
N GLY A 27 -23.02 11.64 10.91
CA GLY A 27 -24.48 11.72 10.86
C GLY A 27 -25.02 12.98 10.20
N HIS A 28 -24.98 13.12 8.87
CA HIS A 28 -26.04 13.92 8.20
C HIS A 28 -26.32 13.65 6.72
N ASP A 29 -25.44 12.99 5.94
CA ASP A 29 -25.73 12.70 4.52
C ASP A 29 -25.02 11.44 4.00
N SER A 30 -25.76 10.33 3.93
CA SER A 30 -25.23 9.01 3.56
C SER A 30 -24.62 8.92 2.16
N GLN A 31 -25.09 9.73 1.20
CA GLN A 31 -24.54 9.72 -0.16
C GLN A 31 -23.20 10.46 -0.24
N ASN A 32 -23.11 11.62 0.41
CA ASN A 32 -21.87 12.39 0.51
C ASN A 32 -20.80 11.62 1.29
N ASN A 33 -21.19 10.85 2.31
CA ASN A 33 -20.28 10.00 3.07
C ASN A 33 -19.70 8.83 2.24
N LYS A 34 -20.53 8.17 1.41
CA LYS A 34 -20.04 7.10 0.52
C LYS A 34 -19.09 7.62 -0.56
N LYS A 35 -19.39 8.78 -1.13
CA LYS A 35 -18.54 9.46 -2.13
C LYS A 35 -17.20 9.88 -1.53
N SER A 36 -17.23 10.43 -0.32
CA SER A 36 -16.04 10.77 0.48
C SER A 36 -15.13 9.56 0.70
N ALA A 37 -15.68 8.44 1.17
CA ALA A 37 -14.92 7.21 1.40
C ALA A 37 -14.29 6.64 0.12
N ASP A 38 -15.03 6.64 -1.00
CA ASP A 38 -14.55 6.19 -2.31
C ASP A 38 -13.31 6.99 -2.78
N VAL A 39 -13.37 8.32 -2.68
CA VAL A 39 -12.27 9.23 -3.02
C VAL A 39 -11.08 9.02 -2.10
N THR A 40 -11.30 8.87 -0.80
CA THR A 40 -10.23 8.65 0.18
C THR A 40 -9.44 7.39 -0.11
N VAL A 41 -10.11 6.28 -0.39
CA VAL A 41 -9.47 5.00 -0.73
C VAL A 41 -8.67 5.13 -2.03
N PHE A 42 -9.23 5.80 -3.04
CA PHE A 42 -8.54 6.06 -4.29
C PHE A 42 -7.24 6.84 -4.09
N VAL A 43 -7.29 7.99 -3.41
CA VAL A 43 -6.12 8.86 -3.19
C VAL A 43 -5.04 8.14 -2.39
N PHE A 44 -5.45 7.37 -1.39
CA PHE A 44 -4.54 6.54 -0.60
C PHE A 44 -3.79 5.53 -1.47
N ALA A 45 -4.53 4.72 -2.23
CA ALA A 45 -3.99 3.69 -3.10
C ALA A 45 -3.04 4.27 -4.16
N TYR A 46 -3.47 5.37 -4.81
CA TYR A 46 -2.68 6.07 -5.81
C TYR A 46 -1.37 6.60 -5.22
N SER A 47 -1.43 7.17 -4.02
CA SER A 47 -0.25 7.73 -3.35
C SER A 47 0.74 6.63 -2.94
N MET A 48 0.27 5.50 -2.38
CA MET A 48 1.12 4.36 -2.07
C MET A 48 1.81 3.80 -3.33
N LEU A 49 1.09 3.73 -4.46
CA LEU A 49 1.66 3.27 -5.72
C LEU A 49 2.77 4.22 -6.18
N LYS A 50 2.51 5.52 -6.23
CA LYS A 50 3.52 6.49 -6.69
C LYS A 50 4.76 6.54 -5.80
N GLU A 51 4.62 6.37 -4.48
CA GLU A 51 5.79 6.23 -3.60
C GLU A 51 6.57 4.93 -3.86
N SER A 52 5.87 3.84 -4.20
CA SER A 52 6.49 2.57 -4.58
C SER A 52 7.26 2.68 -5.90
N ASP A 53 6.68 3.36 -6.90
CA ASP A 53 7.28 3.53 -8.22
C ASP A 53 8.60 4.32 -8.17
N LYS A 54 8.73 5.29 -7.25
CA LYS A 54 10.01 6.01 -7.03
C LYS A 54 11.16 5.07 -6.67
N VAL A 55 10.88 3.95 -6.02
CA VAL A 55 11.87 2.95 -5.64
C VAL A 55 12.06 1.93 -6.76
N PHE A 56 10.96 1.43 -7.33
CA PHE A 56 11.02 0.30 -8.25
C PHE A 56 11.34 0.67 -9.70
N MET A 57 10.96 1.84 -10.20
CA MET A 57 11.26 2.22 -11.60
C MET A 57 12.77 2.20 -11.90
N PRO A 58 13.65 2.81 -11.08
CA PRO A 58 15.09 2.71 -11.29
C PRO A 58 15.62 1.26 -11.19
N MET A 59 14.94 0.39 -10.44
CA MET A 59 15.31 -1.03 -10.32
C MET A 59 14.86 -1.86 -11.51
N ILE A 60 13.77 -1.47 -12.19
CA ILE A 60 13.34 -2.09 -13.44
C ILE A 60 14.34 -1.76 -14.55
N GLU A 61 14.79 -0.51 -14.63
CA GLU A 61 15.78 -0.04 -15.61
C GLU A 61 17.15 -0.72 -15.41
N GLU A 62 17.67 -0.75 -14.18
CA GLU A 62 18.98 -1.33 -13.86
C GLU A 62 18.93 -2.41 -12.76
N PRO A 63 18.32 -3.57 -13.00
CA PRO A 63 18.05 -4.56 -11.95
C PRO A 63 19.33 -5.12 -11.34
N ALA A 64 20.34 -5.42 -12.15
CA ALA A 64 21.61 -5.97 -11.67
C ALA A 64 22.37 -4.99 -10.78
N ASN A 65 22.44 -3.71 -11.17
CA ASN A 65 23.15 -2.69 -10.42
C ASN A 65 22.45 -2.39 -9.09
N ASN A 66 21.12 -2.25 -9.10
CA ASN A 66 20.36 -1.98 -7.88
C ASN A 66 20.39 -3.17 -6.91
N MET A 67 20.23 -4.40 -7.40
CA MET A 67 20.36 -5.59 -6.55
C MET A 67 21.77 -5.73 -5.97
N LEU A 68 22.82 -5.39 -6.73
CA LEU A 68 24.19 -5.36 -6.21
C LEU A 68 24.35 -4.33 -5.09
N LYS A 69 23.77 -3.12 -5.25
CA LYS A 69 23.83 -2.07 -4.21
C LYS A 69 23.14 -2.50 -2.92
N ILE A 70 21.99 -3.15 -3.02
CA ILE A 70 21.17 -3.56 -1.86
C ILE A 70 21.74 -4.83 -1.22
N CYS A 71 21.89 -5.91 -2.00
CA CYS A 71 22.27 -7.22 -1.47
C CYS A 71 23.79 -7.45 -1.39
N LYS A 72 24.61 -6.47 -1.82
CA LYS A 72 26.08 -6.54 -1.86
C LYS A 72 26.63 -7.76 -2.61
N LYS A 73 25.81 -8.38 -3.46
CA LYS A 73 26.11 -9.59 -4.20
C LYS A 73 25.50 -9.53 -5.59
N PRO A 74 26.22 -9.96 -6.64
CA PRO A 74 25.66 -10.04 -7.98
C PRO A 74 24.62 -11.17 -8.04
N SER A 75 23.54 -10.95 -8.79
CA SER A 75 22.50 -11.96 -9.03
C SER A 75 22.23 -12.10 -10.52
N ARG A 76 22.31 -13.32 -11.04
CA ARG A 76 21.93 -13.62 -12.44
C ARG A 76 20.42 -13.52 -12.67
N LYS A 77 19.62 -13.60 -11.60
CA LYS A 77 18.16 -13.48 -11.63
C LYS A 77 17.67 -12.12 -11.14
N ALA A 78 18.53 -11.09 -11.14
CA ALA A 78 18.22 -9.77 -10.54
C ALA A 78 16.91 -9.15 -11.04
N ARG A 79 16.54 -9.38 -12.30
CA ARG A 79 15.29 -8.90 -12.88
C ARG A 79 14.06 -9.58 -12.27
N GLN A 80 14.04 -10.92 -12.29
CA GLN A 80 12.96 -11.71 -11.67
C GLN A 80 12.78 -11.37 -10.18
N TRP A 81 13.90 -11.07 -9.53
CA TRP A 81 13.93 -10.58 -8.16
C TRP A 81 13.21 -9.25 -7.95
N VAL A 82 13.52 -8.26 -8.78
CA VAL A 82 12.85 -6.96 -8.75
C VAL A 82 11.35 -7.16 -8.99
N TYR A 83 10.96 -7.94 -10.01
CA TYR A 83 9.56 -8.20 -10.31
C TYR A 83 8.81 -8.90 -9.18
N MET A 84 9.44 -9.88 -8.50
CA MET A 84 8.84 -10.52 -7.34
C MET A 84 8.55 -9.54 -6.20
N ASN A 85 9.47 -8.62 -5.89
CA ASN A 85 9.25 -7.63 -4.83
C ASN A 85 8.19 -6.59 -5.24
N ILE A 86 8.09 -6.24 -6.52
CA ILE A 86 6.99 -5.40 -7.03
C ILE A 86 5.64 -6.10 -6.82
N VAL A 87 5.53 -7.40 -7.17
CA VAL A 87 4.32 -8.19 -6.94
C VAL A 87 3.92 -8.19 -5.46
N GLN A 88 4.88 -8.46 -4.56
CA GLN A 88 4.64 -8.44 -3.11
C GLN A 88 4.18 -7.06 -2.62
N GLN A 89 4.74 -5.99 -3.16
CA GLN A 89 4.32 -4.64 -2.80
C GLN A 89 2.91 -4.33 -3.30
N TYR A 90 2.54 -4.75 -4.51
CA TYR A 90 1.17 -4.57 -4.99
C TYR A 90 0.15 -5.38 -4.19
N ASP A 91 0.49 -6.62 -3.80
CA ASP A 91 -0.33 -7.42 -2.88
C ASP A 91 -0.50 -6.70 -1.51
N HIS A 92 0.56 -6.05 -1.01
CA HIS A 92 0.49 -5.24 0.21
C HIS A 92 -0.43 -4.02 0.06
N ILE A 93 -0.32 -3.25 -1.03
CA ILE A 93 -1.18 -2.09 -1.29
C ILE A 93 -2.65 -2.53 -1.36
N LEU A 94 -2.96 -3.60 -2.11
CA LEU A 94 -4.32 -4.14 -2.22
C LEU A 94 -4.90 -4.51 -0.85
N LYS A 95 -4.08 -5.09 0.04
CA LYS A 95 -4.48 -5.40 1.42
C LYS A 95 -4.78 -4.14 2.23
N GLU A 96 -3.96 -3.09 2.12
CA GLU A 96 -4.17 -1.83 2.83
C GLU A 96 -5.44 -1.10 2.35
N ILE A 97 -5.73 -1.14 1.04
CA ILE A 97 -6.99 -0.64 0.46
C ILE A 97 -8.18 -1.35 1.12
N TYR A 98 -8.18 -2.68 1.15
CA TYR A 98 -9.27 -3.45 1.75
C TYR A 98 -9.47 -3.11 3.25
N GLN A 99 -8.38 -2.92 4.01
CA GLN A 99 -8.48 -2.52 5.41
C GLN A 99 -9.06 -1.10 5.56
N LEU A 100 -8.64 -0.17 4.72
CA LEU A 100 -9.16 1.20 4.73
C LEU A 100 -10.64 1.25 4.35
N GLU A 101 -11.04 0.56 3.28
CA GLU A 101 -12.45 0.43 2.87
C GLU A 101 -13.32 -0.13 4.00
N LYS A 102 -12.84 -1.18 4.68
CA LYS A 102 -13.52 -1.75 5.84
C LYS A 102 -13.65 -0.75 6.98
N GLY A 103 -12.59 0.03 7.26
CA GLY A 103 -12.59 1.06 8.30
C GLY A 103 -13.53 2.23 8.01
N LEU A 104 -13.78 2.53 6.73
CA LEU A 104 -14.67 3.61 6.28
C LEU A 104 -16.12 3.15 6.03
N SER A 105 -16.41 1.85 6.10
CA SER A 105 -17.74 1.30 5.88
C SER A 105 -18.73 1.68 7.00
N ILE A 106 -19.78 2.41 6.64
CA ILE A 106 -20.93 2.67 7.52
C ILE A 106 -21.84 1.43 7.46
N ASN A 107 -22.09 0.80 8.62
CA ASN A 107 -22.87 -0.43 8.81
C ASN A 107 -22.19 -1.76 8.44
N GLY A 108 -20.87 -1.79 8.27
CA GLY A 108 -20.10 -3.03 8.09
C GLY A 108 -20.30 -3.75 6.75
N LYS A 109 -21.04 -3.16 5.80
CA LYS A 109 -21.07 -3.59 4.40
C LYS A 109 -20.04 -2.77 3.63
N ALA A 110 -18.86 -3.35 3.44
CA ALA A 110 -17.82 -2.77 2.60
C ALA A 110 -18.23 -3.01 1.13
N GLU A 111 -18.91 -2.04 0.54
CA GLU A 111 -19.00 -1.94 -0.92
C GLU A 111 -18.08 -0.79 -1.35
N PRO A 112 -16.94 -1.10 -1.99
CA PRO A 112 -16.09 -0.09 -2.59
C PRO A 112 -16.91 0.78 -3.55
N GLY A 113 -16.67 2.09 -3.54
CA GLY A 113 -17.26 2.93 -4.56
C GLY A 113 -16.64 2.64 -5.94
N PRO A 114 -17.24 3.19 -7.00
CA PRO A 114 -16.83 2.90 -8.38
C PRO A 114 -15.40 3.37 -8.71
N VAL A 115 -14.85 4.36 -8.02
CA VAL A 115 -13.49 4.86 -8.27
C VAL A 115 -12.46 3.97 -7.56
N ALA A 116 -12.67 3.64 -6.29
CA ALA A 116 -11.86 2.70 -5.53
C ALA A 116 -11.84 1.31 -6.19
N THR A 117 -12.99 0.84 -6.68
CA THR A 117 -13.09 -0.42 -7.45
C THR A 117 -12.21 -0.40 -8.69
N ARG A 118 -12.23 0.70 -9.47
CA ARG A 118 -11.39 0.84 -10.66
C ARG A 118 -9.91 0.82 -10.28
N MET A 119 -9.52 1.50 -9.21
CA MET A 119 -8.14 1.52 -8.73
C MET A 119 -7.66 0.15 -8.26
N ALA A 120 -8.45 -0.56 -7.46
CA ALA A 120 -8.13 -1.91 -7.01
C ALA A 120 -7.98 -2.87 -8.21
N LYS A 121 -8.86 -2.75 -9.21
CA LYS A 121 -8.75 -3.51 -10.46
C LYS A 121 -7.45 -3.20 -11.21
N THR A 122 -7.12 -1.93 -11.42
CA THR A 122 -5.89 -1.54 -12.12
C THR A 122 -4.64 -2.00 -11.37
N LEU A 123 -4.62 -1.93 -10.04
CA LEU A 123 -3.52 -2.48 -9.23
C LEU A 123 -3.41 -4.01 -9.39
N SER A 124 -4.52 -4.73 -9.39
CA SER A 124 -4.53 -6.18 -9.64
C SER A 124 -3.98 -6.51 -11.02
N GLU A 125 -4.37 -5.76 -12.05
CA GLU A 125 -3.88 -5.96 -13.42
C GLU A 125 -2.38 -5.66 -13.53
N ARG A 126 -1.86 -4.62 -12.84
CA ARG A 126 -0.40 -4.36 -12.75
C ARG A 126 0.33 -5.49 -12.03
N ARG A 127 -0.26 -6.04 -10.96
CA ARG A 127 0.28 -7.18 -10.22
C ARG A 127 0.41 -8.42 -11.09
N ASP A 128 -0.63 -8.76 -11.85
CA ASP A 128 -0.60 -9.92 -12.73
C ASP A 128 0.35 -9.73 -13.92
N MET A 129 0.47 -8.50 -14.43
CA MET A 129 1.47 -8.15 -15.43
C MET A 129 2.89 -8.37 -14.92
N MET A 130 3.21 -7.91 -13.70
CA MET A 130 4.53 -8.06 -13.10
C MET A 130 4.86 -9.53 -12.79
N GLU A 131 3.86 -10.28 -12.36
CA GLU A 131 4.00 -11.72 -12.16
C GLU A 131 4.25 -12.46 -13.47
N THR A 132 3.57 -12.06 -14.54
CA THR A 132 3.83 -12.57 -15.89
C THR A 132 5.25 -12.19 -16.36
N ALA A 133 5.67 -10.95 -16.12
CA ALA A 133 7.01 -10.48 -16.45
C ALA A 133 8.10 -11.28 -15.71
N ARG A 134 7.86 -11.61 -14.44
CA ARG A 134 8.71 -12.50 -13.63
C ARG A 134 8.81 -13.90 -14.22
N ALA A 135 7.66 -14.50 -14.51
CA ALA A 135 7.58 -15.87 -15.00
C ALA A 135 8.24 -16.05 -16.38
N LEU A 136 8.11 -15.05 -17.25
CA LEU A 136 8.64 -15.08 -18.62
C LEU A 136 10.01 -14.39 -18.78
N ASP A 137 10.57 -13.83 -17.70
CA ASP A 137 11.80 -13.02 -17.72
C ASP A 137 11.78 -11.93 -18.81
N LEU A 138 10.67 -11.18 -18.89
CA LEU A 138 10.50 -10.11 -19.87
C LEU A 138 11.55 -9.00 -19.64
N SER A 139 11.95 -8.31 -20.72
CA SER A 139 12.89 -7.18 -20.61
C SER A 139 12.25 -5.95 -19.98
N SER A 140 13.09 -5.02 -19.49
CA SER A 140 12.66 -3.78 -18.86
C SER A 140 11.81 -2.93 -19.82
N GLU A 141 12.19 -2.84 -21.09
CA GLU A 141 11.49 -2.03 -22.09
C GLU A 141 10.04 -2.50 -22.32
N VAL A 142 9.81 -3.82 -22.30
CA VAL A 142 8.47 -4.40 -22.44
C VAL A 142 7.61 -4.11 -21.21
N VAL A 143 8.21 -4.11 -20.02
CA VAL A 143 7.51 -3.84 -18.77
C VAL A 143 7.19 -2.35 -18.63
N GLU A 144 8.16 -1.48 -18.90
CA GLU A 144 7.99 -0.02 -18.88
C GLU A 144 6.87 0.44 -19.81
N GLY A 145 6.88 -0.01 -21.08
CA GLY A 145 5.82 0.36 -22.03
C GLY A 145 4.43 -0.12 -21.61
N ARG A 146 4.31 -1.21 -20.85
CA ARG A 146 3.03 -1.66 -20.29
C ARG A 146 2.63 -0.88 -19.04
N MET A 147 3.58 -0.46 -18.22
CA MET A 147 3.32 0.39 -17.04
C MET A 147 2.83 1.77 -17.44
N GLU A 148 3.46 2.41 -18.42
CA GLU A 148 3.07 3.74 -18.92
C GLU A 148 1.60 3.79 -19.37
N ASN A 149 1.15 2.75 -20.09
CA ASN A 149 -0.24 2.65 -20.52
C ASN A 149 -1.22 2.56 -19.33
N ASN A 150 -0.85 1.84 -18.26
CA ASN A 150 -1.67 1.75 -17.05
C ASN A 150 -1.63 3.04 -16.23
N ASP A 151 -0.49 3.72 -16.15
CA ASP A 151 -0.36 5.02 -15.48
C ASP A 151 -1.25 6.08 -16.14
N ALA A 152 -1.32 6.11 -17.47
CA ALA A 152 -2.22 7.03 -18.19
C ALA A 152 -3.71 6.81 -17.83
N LEU A 153 -4.13 5.54 -17.61
CA LEU A 153 -5.49 5.23 -17.18
C LEU A 153 -5.75 5.68 -15.74
N MET A 154 -4.77 5.56 -14.86
CA MET A 154 -4.86 5.99 -13.47
C MET A 154 -4.89 7.50 -13.32
N ASP A 155 -4.06 8.21 -14.07
CA ASP A 155 -4.00 9.67 -14.06
C ASP A 155 -5.32 10.26 -14.55
N LYS A 156 -5.94 9.65 -15.58
CA LYS A 156 -7.29 10.00 -16.02
C LYS A 156 -8.32 9.80 -14.91
N ALA A 157 -8.27 8.67 -14.18
CA ALA A 157 -9.18 8.43 -13.06
C ALA A 157 -8.97 9.43 -11.91
N LEU A 158 -7.72 9.83 -11.64
CA LEU A 158 -7.41 10.87 -10.65
C LEU A 158 -8.00 12.23 -11.05
N ILE A 159 -7.91 12.61 -12.33
CA ILE A 159 -8.50 13.85 -12.83
C ILE A 159 -10.03 13.82 -12.68
N GLU A 160 -10.69 12.74 -13.09
CA GLU A 160 -12.14 12.54 -12.91
C GLU A 160 -12.55 12.62 -11.42
N THR A 161 -11.67 12.17 -10.53
CA THR A 161 -11.88 12.18 -9.07
C THR A 161 -11.63 13.56 -8.47
N GLY A 162 -10.66 14.32 -9.01
CA GLY A 162 -10.29 15.67 -8.57
C GLY A 162 -11.43 16.69 -8.70
N ASP A 163 -12.27 16.57 -9.73
CA ASP A 163 -13.48 17.38 -9.91
C ASP A 163 -14.58 17.08 -8.87
N THR A 164 -14.40 16.01 -8.09
CA THR A 164 -15.43 15.38 -7.26
C THR A 164 -15.18 15.56 -5.75
N VAL A 165 -14.05 16.17 -5.36
CA VAL A 165 -13.52 16.19 -4.00
C VAL A 165 -14.18 17.25 -3.11
N ALA A 166 -14.93 16.84 -2.08
CA ALA A 166 -15.40 17.71 -1.01
C ALA A 166 -14.37 17.76 0.14
N SER A 167 -14.13 18.94 0.70
CA SER A 167 -13.10 19.21 1.72
C SER A 167 -13.33 18.47 3.07
N SER A 168 -14.56 18.06 3.38
CA SER A 168 -14.91 17.44 4.67
C SER A 168 -14.45 15.97 4.82
N ALA A 169 -14.00 15.32 3.73
CA ALA A 169 -13.49 13.95 3.73
C ALA A 169 -12.08 13.79 4.36
N PHE A 170 -11.36 14.90 4.51
CA PHE A 170 -9.90 14.88 4.64
C PHE A 170 -9.36 14.91 6.08
N ASP A 171 -10.17 15.34 7.06
CA ASP A 171 -9.61 15.67 8.39
C ASP A 171 -9.22 14.42 9.19
N THR A 172 -9.93 13.31 9.07
CA THR A 172 -9.59 12.04 9.74
C THR A 172 -8.57 11.20 8.96
N PHE A 173 -8.40 11.44 7.66
CA PHE A 173 -7.44 10.76 6.79
C PHE A 173 -5.98 11.19 7.06
N ARG A 174 -5.78 12.39 7.60
CA ARG A 174 -4.55 13.15 7.36
C ARG A 174 -3.30 12.68 8.10
N GLU A 175 -3.39 11.98 9.23
CA GLU A 175 -2.19 11.67 10.03
C GLU A 175 -1.69 10.24 9.85
N THR A 176 -2.49 9.23 10.17
CA THR A 176 -2.04 7.83 10.12
C THR A 176 -1.80 7.34 8.69
N ASN A 177 -2.66 7.69 7.74
CA ASN A 177 -2.51 7.25 6.34
C ASN A 177 -1.36 7.99 5.65
N THR A 178 -1.15 9.27 5.97
CA THR A 178 0.02 10.01 5.48
C THR A 178 1.33 9.43 6.02
N ALA A 179 1.36 8.98 7.29
CA ALA A 179 2.53 8.32 7.85
C ALA A 179 2.85 7.01 7.11
N LYS A 180 1.82 6.19 6.82
CA LYS A 180 1.97 4.96 6.01
C LYS A 180 2.48 5.25 4.60
N ILE A 181 1.92 6.25 3.92
CA ILE A 181 2.41 6.65 2.57
C ILE A 181 3.89 7.05 2.64
N LYS A 182 4.28 7.82 3.66
CA LYS A 182 5.67 8.27 3.84
C LYS A 182 6.64 7.15 4.23
N SER A 183 6.15 6.03 4.79
CA SER A 183 6.99 4.89 5.15
C SER A 183 7.22 3.89 4.01
N VAL A 184 6.44 3.98 2.93
CA VAL A 184 6.50 3.05 1.79
C VAL A 184 7.95 2.83 1.28
N PRO A 185 8.77 3.88 1.04
CA PRO A 185 10.12 3.66 0.55
C PRO A 185 10.99 2.84 1.52
N GLN A 186 10.89 3.10 2.83
CA GLN A 186 11.64 2.38 3.85
C GLN A 186 11.12 0.94 4.02
N ASP A 187 9.81 0.74 3.91
CA ASP A 187 9.19 -0.59 3.98
C ASP A 187 9.63 -1.45 2.80
N ILE A 188 9.70 -0.87 1.59
CA ILE A 188 10.25 -1.54 0.40
C ILE A 188 11.73 -1.83 0.55
N GLU A 189 12.53 -0.88 1.03
CA GLU A 189 13.97 -1.10 1.24
C GLU A 189 14.21 -2.27 2.20
N LYS A 190 13.47 -2.29 3.31
CA LYS A 190 13.52 -3.39 4.28
C LYS A 190 13.08 -4.71 3.65
N MET A 191 11.98 -4.72 2.91
CA MET A 191 11.51 -5.91 2.18
C MET A 191 12.59 -6.45 1.23
N LEU A 192 13.22 -5.57 0.45
CA LEU A 192 14.29 -5.93 -0.49
C LEU A 192 15.50 -6.52 0.25
N GLN A 193 15.89 -5.94 1.38
CA GLN A 193 16.98 -6.45 2.22
C GLN A 193 16.65 -7.82 2.82
N GLU A 194 15.45 -7.99 3.37
CA GLU A 194 14.99 -9.25 3.97
C GLU A 194 14.84 -10.36 2.93
N ASN A 195 14.49 -10.01 1.70
CA ASN A 195 14.33 -10.94 0.60
C ASN A 195 15.62 -11.20 -0.17
N CYS A 196 16.73 -10.52 0.13
CA CYS A 196 17.98 -10.71 -0.60
C CYS A 196 18.35 -12.20 -0.75
N LEU A 197 18.30 -12.67 -2.00
CA LEU A 197 18.78 -14.00 -2.45
C LEU A 197 17.97 -15.25 -1.97
N LYS A 198 16.72 -15.12 -1.51
CA LYS A 198 15.76 -16.25 -1.38
C LYS A 198 15.25 -16.79 -2.74
N ASP A 199 15.35 -18.07 -3.10
CA ASP A 199 15.04 -18.49 -4.48
C ASP A 199 13.76 -17.84 -5.11
N PRO A 200 13.90 -17.01 -6.16
CA PRO A 200 12.76 -16.31 -6.77
C PRO A 200 11.82 -17.27 -7.51
N SER A 201 12.13 -18.58 -7.61
CA SER A 201 11.24 -19.61 -8.12
C SER A 201 10.11 -19.98 -7.14
N GLY A 202 10.28 -19.70 -5.84
CA GLY A 202 9.40 -20.22 -4.79
C GLY A 202 9.59 -21.71 -4.50
N GLU A 203 10.57 -22.38 -5.12
CA GLU A 203 10.96 -23.74 -4.76
C GLU A 203 11.92 -23.68 -3.55
N GLU A 204 11.50 -24.25 -2.41
CA GLU A 204 12.48 -24.66 -1.40
C GLU A 204 13.46 -25.62 -2.09
N ASN A 205 14.75 -25.31 -2.05
CA ASN A 205 15.78 -26.25 -2.50
C ASN A 205 15.60 -27.56 -1.72
N PHE A 206 14.91 -28.54 -2.32
CA PHE A 206 15.07 -29.94 -1.97
C PHE A 206 16.48 -30.32 -2.38
N ILE A 207 17.43 -29.99 -1.52
CA ILE A 207 18.72 -30.66 -1.48
C ILE A 207 18.39 -32.10 -1.07
N VAL A 208 18.12 -32.96 -2.06
CA VAL A 208 18.27 -34.39 -1.85
C VAL A 208 19.78 -34.60 -1.69
N PRO A 209 20.26 -35.08 -0.53
CA PRO A 209 21.68 -35.34 -0.36
C PRO A 209 22.08 -36.40 -1.39
N SER A 210 23.19 -36.15 -2.09
CA SER A 210 23.83 -37.16 -2.92
C SER A 210 24.14 -38.38 -2.05
N ALA A 211 23.43 -39.49 -2.27
CA ALA A 211 23.85 -40.78 -1.77
C ALA A 211 25.01 -41.28 -2.64
N GLN A 212 26.04 -41.75 -1.93
CA GLN A 212 27.32 -42.26 -2.39
C GLN A 212 27.22 -43.41 -3.40
#